data_AF-A0AA88YA58-F1
#
_entry.id   AF-A0AA88YA58-F1
#
_cell.length_a   1.000
_cell.length_b   1.000
_cell.length_c   1.000
_cell.angle_alpha   90.00
_cell.angle_beta   90.00
_cell.angle_gamma   90.00
#
_symmetry.space_group_name_H-M   'P 1'
#
loop_
_entity.id
_entity.type
_entity.pdbx_description
1 polymer ?
#
loop_
_entity_poly.entity_id
_entity_poly.type
_entity_poly.pdbx_seq_one_letter_code
_entity_poly.pdbx_strand_id
1 'polypeptide(L)'
;MTDLKREFHISDIMYFAKCGAEAVIEDDVTKRFTAEELRTWNFLTRTTHGHQFISARLTGLWVLGGIFRYCLLLPYRVVLLSVGLIWLFVSTAVVGCMGDSPMKRKVNQYISLMAHRILTRACSAVVTYHDRENMTKNGIVVANHTSPIDVIVLSCDNCYAMVGQRHSGFLGMVQSALARATHHVWFERSEVKDRHLVAQRLKEHVTNKNKLPILIFPEGTCINNTSVMMFKKGSFEVSDTVYPVAIKYDARFGDAFWNSSKMGMVRHVLDILTSWALVAEVWYLPPVTRKKDENAVQFANRVKKEIARKGGLVDLEWDGQLKRMKAKDSWKSKPQEDFSKIIKVD
;
A
#
# COMPACT_ATOMS: atom_id res chain seq x y z
N MET A 1 11.09 31.10 -46.72
CA MET A 1 9.75 30.94 -46.15
C MET A 1 9.33 29.52 -46.44
N THR A 2 9.18 28.67 -45.42
CA THR A 2 8.58 27.35 -45.57
C THR A 2 7.07 27.53 -45.67
N ASP A 3 6.51 27.35 -46.86
CA ASP A 3 5.05 27.38 -47.08
C ASP A 3 4.41 26.16 -46.42
N LEU A 4 3.30 26.37 -45.72
CA LEU A 4 2.49 25.29 -45.15
C LEU A 4 1.79 24.52 -46.28
N LYS A 5 1.66 23.18 -46.19
CA LYS A 5 0.88 22.38 -47.15
C LYS A 5 -0.59 22.82 -47.23
N ARG A 6 -1.11 23.42 -46.15
CA ARG A 6 -2.47 23.93 -46.00
C ARG A 6 -2.50 24.97 -44.87
N GLU A 7 -3.41 25.95 -44.95
CA GLU A 7 -3.64 26.88 -43.86
C GLU A 7 -4.12 26.14 -42.59
N PHE A 8 -3.64 26.60 -41.43
CA PHE A 8 -4.09 26.07 -40.14
C PHE A 8 -5.58 26.36 -39.94
N HIS A 9 -6.34 25.33 -39.62
CA HIS A 9 -7.73 25.46 -39.19
C HIS A 9 -7.90 25.00 -37.74
N ILE A 10 -8.78 25.67 -36.98
CA ILE A 10 -9.12 25.29 -35.60
C ILE A 10 -9.60 23.82 -35.52
N SER A 11 -10.18 23.27 -36.60
CA SER A 11 -10.55 21.85 -36.67
C SER A 11 -9.35 20.90 -36.52
N ASP A 12 -8.13 21.33 -36.85
CA ASP A 12 -6.93 20.48 -36.85
C ASP A 12 -6.51 20.06 -35.44
N ILE A 13 -6.89 20.85 -34.42
CA ILE A 13 -6.67 20.50 -33.01
C ILE A 13 -7.78 19.61 -32.44
N MET A 14 -8.97 19.56 -33.05
CA MET A 14 -10.15 18.92 -32.46
C MET A 14 -9.96 17.42 -32.25
N TYR A 15 -9.26 16.74 -33.17
CA TYR A 15 -8.90 15.33 -32.99
C TYR A 15 -8.03 15.10 -31.76
N PHE A 16 -6.96 15.88 -31.58
CA PHE A 16 -6.06 15.73 -30.43
C PHE A 16 -6.70 16.19 -29.13
N ALA A 17 -7.55 17.23 -29.17
CA ALA A 17 -8.33 17.66 -28.02
C ALA A 17 -9.32 16.57 -27.58
N LYS A 18 -10.00 15.92 -28.53
CA LYS A 18 -10.85 14.75 -28.29
C LYS A 18 -10.04 13.60 -27.68
N CYS A 19 -8.94 13.19 -28.29
CA CYS A 19 -8.08 12.13 -27.76
C CYS A 19 -7.54 12.45 -26.36
N GLY A 20 -7.21 13.73 -26.11
CA GLY A 20 -6.78 14.19 -24.79
C GLY A 20 -7.90 14.11 -23.75
N ALA A 21 -9.14 14.49 -24.12
CA ALA A 21 -10.30 14.35 -23.26
C ALA A 21 -10.63 12.87 -22.98
N GLU A 22 -10.61 12.02 -24.00
CA GLU A 22 -10.79 10.57 -23.88
C GLU A 22 -9.74 9.98 -22.95
N ALA A 23 -8.46 10.32 -23.11
CA ALA A 23 -7.38 9.84 -22.23
C ALA A 23 -7.55 10.26 -20.75
N VAL A 24 -8.16 11.42 -20.48
CA VAL A 24 -8.47 11.86 -19.10
C VAL A 24 -9.67 11.10 -18.54
N ILE A 25 -10.71 10.91 -19.36
CA ILE A 25 -11.92 10.18 -18.98
C ILE A 25 -11.57 8.71 -18.67
N GLU A 26 -10.81 8.08 -19.56
CA GLU A 26 -10.35 6.69 -19.53
C GLU A 26 -9.11 6.47 -18.65
N ASP A 27 -8.67 7.47 -17.88
CA ASP A 27 -7.55 7.29 -16.97
C ASP A 27 -7.91 6.33 -15.83
N ASP A 28 -7.44 5.09 -15.97
CA ASP A 28 -7.59 4.02 -14.99
C ASP A 28 -6.46 3.96 -13.97
N VAL A 29 -5.39 4.75 -14.17
CA VAL A 29 -4.13 4.63 -13.43
C VAL A 29 -3.96 5.75 -12.42
N THR A 30 -4.02 7.02 -12.84
CA THR A 30 -3.65 8.11 -11.92
C THR A 30 -4.68 8.33 -10.81
N LYS A 31 -5.96 8.01 -11.09
CA LYS A 31 -7.04 7.95 -10.09
C LYS A 31 -6.78 6.96 -8.95
N ARG A 32 -5.87 6.00 -9.12
CA ARG A 32 -5.48 5.03 -8.06
C ARG A 32 -4.49 5.60 -7.05
N PHE A 33 -3.93 6.78 -7.33
CA PHE A 33 -3.02 7.51 -6.44
C PHE A 33 -3.71 8.63 -5.65
N THR A 34 -5.03 8.73 -5.72
CA THR A 34 -5.88 9.61 -4.91
C THR A 34 -6.80 8.79 -4.03
N ALA A 35 -7.35 9.36 -2.95
CA ALA A 35 -8.35 8.67 -2.13
C ALA A 35 -9.48 8.10 -3.01
N GLU A 36 -10.06 6.96 -2.59
CA GLU A 36 -11.18 6.36 -3.31
C GLU A 36 -12.37 7.33 -3.35
N GLU A 37 -12.89 7.60 -4.54
CA GLU A 37 -14.11 8.37 -4.71
C GLU A 37 -15.32 7.50 -4.36
N LEU A 38 -15.92 7.79 -3.22
CA LEU A 38 -17.13 7.10 -2.78
C LEU A 38 -18.34 7.56 -3.56
N ARG A 39 -19.15 6.62 -4.05
CA ARG A 39 -20.46 6.90 -4.67
C ARG A 39 -21.44 7.52 -3.68
N THR A 40 -21.25 7.25 -2.39
CA THR A 40 -22.09 7.75 -1.30
C THR A 40 -21.31 8.75 -0.47
N TRP A 41 -21.95 9.86 -0.13
CA TRP A 41 -21.42 10.81 0.82
C TRP A 41 -21.19 10.14 2.19
N ASN A 42 -20.03 10.35 2.79
CA ASN A 42 -19.73 9.93 4.15
C ASN A 42 -19.51 11.16 5.04
N PHE A 43 -19.56 10.99 6.36
CA PHE A 43 -19.32 12.08 7.32
C PHE A 43 -17.84 12.51 7.41
N LEU A 44 -16.99 12.09 6.45
CA LEU A 44 -15.57 12.41 6.38
C LEU A 44 -15.33 13.40 5.23
N THR A 45 -15.33 14.69 5.54
CA THR A 45 -15.21 15.77 4.55
C THR A 45 -13.92 15.77 3.72
N ARG A 46 -12.89 15.02 4.16
CA ARG A 46 -11.60 14.94 3.46
C ARG A 46 -11.54 13.86 2.38
N THR A 47 -12.46 12.90 2.38
CA THR A 47 -12.53 11.86 1.33
C THR A 47 -13.30 12.32 0.09
N THR A 48 -14.02 13.44 0.20
CA THR A 48 -14.69 14.13 -0.90
C THR A 48 -14.02 15.49 -1.15
N HIS A 49 -13.95 15.93 -2.40
CA HIS A 49 -13.35 17.21 -2.81
C HIS A 49 -14.13 18.43 -2.26
N GLY A 50 -14.02 18.70 -0.96
CA GLY A 50 -14.62 19.84 -0.26
C GLY A 50 -15.98 19.55 0.38
N HIS A 51 -16.35 20.36 1.38
CA HIS A 51 -17.69 20.32 1.96
C HIS A 51 -18.70 20.81 0.91
N GLN A 52 -19.61 19.94 0.50
CA GLN A 52 -20.79 20.31 -0.25
C GLN A 52 -21.98 20.38 0.72
N PHE A 53 -22.65 21.53 0.76
CA PHE A 53 -23.89 21.64 1.52
C PHE A 53 -24.97 20.83 0.80
N ILE A 54 -25.45 19.77 1.45
CA ILE A 54 -26.54 18.92 0.92
C ILE A 54 -27.86 19.28 1.62
N SER A 55 -27.86 19.32 2.96
CA SER A 55 -29.02 19.74 3.76
C SER A 55 -28.63 20.14 5.17
N ALA A 56 -29.42 20.99 5.83
CA ALA A 56 -29.18 21.40 7.22
C ALA A 56 -29.16 20.21 8.20
N ARG A 57 -30.01 19.19 7.98
CA ARG A 57 -30.03 17.97 8.81
C ARG A 57 -28.73 17.18 8.70
N LEU A 58 -28.23 16.96 7.48
CA LEU A 58 -26.96 16.26 7.26
C LEU A 58 -25.77 17.07 7.78
N THR A 59 -25.79 18.39 7.61
CA THR A 59 -24.78 19.28 8.18
C THR A 59 -24.76 19.22 9.71
N GLY A 60 -25.94 19.22 10.37
CA GLY A 60 -26.03 19.06 11.82
C GLY A 60 -25.44 17.72 12.30
N LEU A 61 -25.78 16.61 11.63
CA LEU A 61 -25.18 15.31 11.91
C LEU A 61 -23.67 15.28 11.68
N TRP A 62 -23.19 15.96 10.65
CA TRP A 62 -21.76 16.08 10.37
C TRP A 62 -21.01 16.88 11.44
N VAL A 63 -21.58 17.99 11.92
CA VAL A 63 -21.00 18.79 13.02
C VAL A 63 -20.94 17.95 14.30
N LEU A 64 -22.04 17.28 14.66
CA LEU A 64 -22.09 16.37 15.82
C LEU A 64 -21.06 15.24 15.69
N GLY A 65 -20.96 14.64 14.50
CA GLY A 65 -19.95 13.62 14.21
C GLY A 65 -18.52 14.18 14.27
N GLY A 66 -18.30 15.44 13.88
CA GLY A 66 -17.05 16.15 14.07
C GLY A 66 -16.70 16.27 15.56
N ILE A 67 -17.61 16.82 16.37
CA ILE A 67 -17.42 16.95 17.82
C ILE A 67 -17.11 15.59 18.45
N PHE A 68 -17.89 14.55 18.12
CA PHE A 68 -17.66 13.20 18.62
C PHE A 68 -16.27 12.66 18.25
N ARG A 69 -15.86 12.80 16.98
CA ARG A 69 -14.56 12.29 16.50
C ARG A 69 -13.38 13.01 17.14
N TYR A 70 -13.44 14.34 17.26
CA TYR A 70 -12.30 15.12 17.73
C TYR A 70 -12.24 15.27 19.26
N CYS A 71 -13.38 15.31 19.95
CA CYS A 71 -13.43 15.49 21.40
C CYS A 71 -13.49 14.17 22.18
N LEU A 72 -13.96 13.08 21.58
CA LEU A 72 -14.08 11.78 22.27
C LEU A 72 -13.19 10.69 21.64
N LEU A 73 -13.34 10.40 20.34
CA LEU A 73 -12.57 9.32 19.72
C LEU A 73 -11.07 9.63 19.65
N LEU A 74 -10.70 10.82 19.19
CA LEU A 74 -9.29 11.19 18.99
C LEU A 74 -8.48 11.12 20.30
N PRO A 75 -8.88 11.75 21.42
CA PRO A 75 -8.12 11.67 22.67
C PRO A 75 -7.96 10.24 23.16
N TYR A 76 -9.05 9.46 23.17
CA TYR A 76 -9.02 8.05 23.54
C TYR A 76 -8.06 7.24 22.66
N ARG A 77 -8.11 7.44 21.34
CA ARG A 77 -7.25 6.74 20.38
C ARG A 77 -5.79 7.16 20.48
N VAL A 78 -5.50 8.43 20.79
CA VAL A 78 -4.14 8.92 21.07
C VAL A 78 -3.58 8.23 22.32
N VAL A 79 -4.38 8.05 23.36
CA VAL A 79 -3.97 7.27 24.55
C VAL A 79 -3.65 5.83 24.16
N LEU A 80 -4.54 5.14 23.44
CA LEU A 80 -4.30 3.76 22.98
C LEU A 80 -3.05 3.64 22.09
N LEU A 81 -2.87 4.57 21.16
CA LEU A 81 -1.69 4.61 20.30
C LEU A 81 -0.42 4.78 21.13
N SER A 82 -0.44 5.68 22.11
CA SER A 82 0.70 5.91 23.00
C SER A 82 1.03 4.67 23.82
N VAL A 83 0.03 4.01 24.40
CA VAL A 83 0.20 2.75 25.13
C VAL A 83 0.77 1.66 24.22
N GLY A 84 0.23 1.50 23.01
CA GLY A 84 0.70 0.52 22.04
C GLY A 84 2.14 0.75 21.59
N LEU A 85 2.52 2.01 21.35
CA LEU A 85 3.89 2.38 21.00
C LEU A 85 4.84 2.16 22.17
N ILE A 86 4.51 2.63 23.38
CA ILE A 86 5.33 2.42 24.58
C ILE A 86 5.54 0.92 24.81
N TRP A 87 4.47 0.13 24.75
CA TRP A 87 4.55 -1.32 24.86
C TRP A 87 5.49 -1.90 23.80
N LEU A 88 5.34 -1.50 22.53
CA LEU A 88 6.22 -1.95 21.45
C LEU A 88 7.69 -1.61 21.74
N PHE A 89 8.00 -0.36 22.10
CA PHE A 89 9.38 0.08 22.35
C PHE A 89 10.03 -0.65 23.52
N VAL A 90 9.33 -0.73 24.66
CA VAL A 90 9.84 -1.38 25.88
C VAL A 90 10.01 -2.87 25.65
N SER A 91 8.98 -3.54 25.13
CA SER A 91 8.98 -4.99 24.97
C SER A 91 10.01 -5.47 23.93
N THR A 92 10.18 -4.75 22.83
CA THR A 92 11.25 -5.05 21.84
C THR A 92 12.65 -4.76 22.38
N ALA A 93 12.82 -3.81 23.30
CA ALA A 93 14.09 -3.60 23.99
C ALA A 93 14.42 -4.79 24.90
N VAL A 94 13.45 -5.26 25.70
CA VAL A 94 13.60 -6.44 26.56
C VAL A 94 13.95 -7.69 25.74
N VAL A 95 13.20 -7.95 24.66
CA VAL A 95 13.48 -9.08 23.75
C VAL A 95 14.84 -8.94 23.07
N GLY A 96 15.26 -7.72 22.75
CA GLY A 96 16.57 -7.42 22.18
C GLY A 96 17.73 -7.82 23.09
N CYS A 97 17.56 -7.74 24.42
CA CYS A 97 18.55 -8.18 25.40
C CYS A 97 18.62 -9.71 25.58
N MET A 98 17.67 -10.46 25.03
CA MET A 98 17.67 -11.93 25.10
C MET A 98 18.57 -12.53 24.01
N GLY A 99 19.31 -13.59 24.35
CA GLY A 99 20.04 -14.41 23.37
C GLY A 99 19.10 -15.15 22.41
N ASP A 100 19.56 -15.45 21.20
CA ASP A 100 18.75 -16.18 20.22
C ASP A 100 18.43 -17.60 20.73
N SER A 101 17.15 -17.83 21.03
CA SER A 101 16.66 -19.06 21.63
C SER A 101 15.21 -19.30 21.21
N PRO A 102 14.72 -20.56 21.27
CA PRO A 102 13.30 -20.85 21.05
C PRO A 102 12.38 -20.06 21.98
N MET A 103 12.81 -19.83 23.24
CA MET A 103 12.06 -19.04 24.21
C MET A 103 11.95 -17.58 23.78
N LYS A 104 13.07 -16.94 23.38
CA LYS A 104 13.05 -15.57 22.83
C LYS A 104 12.06 -15.45 21.68
N ARG A 105 12.09 -16.39 20.72
CA ARG A 105 11.18 -16.37 19.56
C ARG A 105 9.71 -16.48 19.97
N LYS A 106 9.39 -17.36 20.90
CA LYS A 106 8.02 -17.52 21.43
C LYS A 106 7.54 -16.26 22.17
N VAL A 107 8.37 -15.69 23.04
CA VAL A 107 8.09 -14.45 23.77
C VAL A 107 7.88 -13.29 22.79
N ASN A 108 8.77 -13.15 21.80
CA ASN A 108 8.67 -12.13 20.76
C ASN A 108 7.36 -12.23 19.97
N GLN A 109 6.91 -13.44 19.62
CA GLN A 109 5.63 -13.65 18.93
C GLN A 109 4.45 -13.11 19.75
N TYR A 110 4.32 -13.50 21.02
CA TYR A 110 3.22 -13.03 21.88
C TYR A 110 3.23 -11.51 22.06
N ILE A 111 4.40 -10.96 22.37
CA ILE A 111 4.59 -9.52 22.56
C ILE A 111 4.26 -8.73 21.30
N SER A 112 4.75 -9.19 20.15
CA SER A 112 4.52 -8.55 18.85
C SER A 112 3.04 -8.58 18.50
N LEU A 113 2.36 -9.72 18.64
CA LEU A 113 0.92 -9.82 18.40
C LEU A 113 0.15 -8.87 19.32
N MET A 114 0.50 -8.80 20.61
CA MET A 114 -0.17 -7.90 21.56
C MET A 114 0.05 -6.43 21.19
N ALA A 115 1.28 -6.04 20.83
CA ALA A 115 1.59 -4.67 20.40
C ALA A 115 0.75 -4.26 19.19
N HIS A 116 0.72 -5.07 18.13
CA HIS A 116 -0.04 -4.77 16.91
C HIS A 116 -1.56 -4.79 17.15
N ARG A 117 -2.06 -5.67 18.04
CA ARG A 117 -3.48 -5.66 18.45
C ARG A 117 -3.85 -4.38 19.20
N ILE A 118 -2.99 -3.85 20.07
CA ILE A 118 -3.25 -2.56 20.72
C ILE A 118 -3.22 -1.42 19.69
N LEU A 119 -2.23 -1.41 18.80
CA LEU A 119 -2.10 -0.39 17.75
C LEU A 119 -3.28 -0.37 16.78
N THR A 120 -3.81 -1.53 16.39
CA THR A 120 -5.02 -1.60 15.55
C THR A 120 -6.26 -1.13 16.28
N ARG A 121 -6.38 -1.37 17.60
CA ARG A 121 -7.48 -0.81 18.42
C ARG A 121 -7.43 0.70 18.52
N ALA A 122 -6.24 1.31 18.49
CA ALA A 122 -6.10 2.77 18.38
C ALA A 122 -6.69 3.31 17.06
N CYS A 123 -6.81 2.49 16.02
CA CYS A 123 -7.47 2.85 14.76
C CYS A 123 -8.96 2.47 14.73
N SER A 124 -9.51 1.97 15.85
CA SER A 124 -10.80 1.26 15.91
C SER A 124 -10.95 0.24 14.78
N ALA A 125 -9.89 -0.52 14.52
CA ALA A 125 -9.91 -1.46 13.44
C ALA A 125 -10.87 -2.63 13.73
N VAL A 126 -11.69 -2.96 12.73
CA VAL A 126 -12.52 -4.17 12.71
C VAL A 126 -12.02 -4.99 11.54
N VAL A 127 -11.31 -6.07 11.84
CA VAL A 127 -10.65 -6.90 10.82
C VAL A 127 -11.20 -8.31 10.85
N THR A 128 -11.75 -8.74 9.72
CA THR A 128 -12.17 -10.13 9.51
C THR A 128 -11.06 -10.85 8.76
N TYR A 129 -10.57 -11.95 9.34
CA TYR A 129 -9.57 -12.80 8.67
C TYR A 129 -10.22 -14.11 8.24
N HIS A 130 -9.98 -14.45 6.98
CA HIS A 130 -10.53 -15.61 6.29
C HIS A 130 -9.42 -16.59 5.92
N ASP A 131 -9.78 -17.87 5.83
CA ASP A 131 -8.92 -18.92 5.27
C ASP A 131 -7.56 -19.08 6.01
N ARG A 132 -7.56 -18.91 7.35
CA ARG A 132 -6.36 -18.90 8.21
C ARG A 132 -5.51 -20.16 8.13
N GLU A 133 -6.08 -21.28 7.69
CA GLU A 133 -5.36 -22.53 7.43
C GLU A 133 -4.25 -22.37 6.37
N ASN A 134 -4.37 -21.39 5.47
CA ASN A 134 -3.35 -21.09 4.45
C ASN A 134 -2.21 -20.20 4.98
N MET A 135 -2.29 -19.75 6.23
CA MET A 135 -1.30 -18.86 6.82
C MET A 135 0.03 -19.59 7.06
N THR A 136 1.11 -19.02 6.52
CA THR A 136 2.46 -19.59 6.69
C THR A 136 3.17 -19.09 7.94
N LYS A 137 4.09 -19.92 8.44
CA LYS A 137 5.06 -19.60 9.50
C LYS A 137 6.47 -19.36 8.97
N ASN A 138 6.70 -19.50 7.65
CA ASN A 138 8.00 -19.28 7.00
C ASN A 138 7.82 -19.00 5.48
N GLY A 139 8.85 -18.48 4.80
CA GLY A 139 8.76 -18.18 3.36
C GLY A 139 8.34 -16.75 3.06
N ILE A 140 7.84 -16.51 1.85
CA ILE A 140 7.50 -15.18 1.35
C ILE A 140 5.99 -15.02 1.25
N VAL A 141 5.47 -14.04 2.00
CA VAL A 141 4.09 -13.60 1.97
C VAL A 141 4.02 -12.34 1.11
N VAL A 142 3.10 -12.33 0.14
CA VAL A 142 2.90 -11.19 -0.77
C VAL A 142 1.48 -10.65 -0.64
N ALA A 143 1.33 -9.33 -0.52
CA ALA A 143 0.04 -8.68 -0.36
C ALA A 143 -0.08 -7.41 -1.21
N ASN A 144 -1.32 -7.03 -1.55
CA ASN A 144 -1.60 -5.70 -2.11
C ASN A 144 -1.38 -4.61 -1.04
N HIS A 145 -1.07 -3.38 -1.46
CA HIS A 145 -0.54 -2.33 -0.58
C HIS A 145 -1.28 -0.99 -0.66
N THR A 146 -1.86 -0.61 0.47
CA THR A 146 -2.67 0.60 0.66
C THR A 146 -1.96 1.63 1.53
N SER A 147 -1.29 1.20 2.60
CA SER A 147 -0.48 2.06 3.48
C SER A 147 0.38 1.24 4.44
N PRO A 148 1.31 1.87 5.20
CA PRO A 148 2.08 1.17 6.23
C PRO A 148 1.21 0.49 7.31
N ILE A 149 -0.06 0.87 7.45
CA ILE A 149 -1.00 0.24 8.38
C ILE A 149 -1.34 -1.19 7.97
N ASP A 150 -1.19 -1.57 6.68
CA ASP A 150 -1.35 -2.95 6.23
C ASP A 150 -0.48 -3.92 7.04
N VAL A 151 0.74 -3.49 7.40
CA VAL A 151 1.64 -4.24 8.27
C VAL A 151 1.00 -4.50 9.63
N ILE A 152 0.39 -3.47 10.22
CA ILE A 152 -0.22 -3.55 11.55
C ILE A 152 -1.46 -4.46 11.48
N VAL A 153 -2.30 -4.30 10.45
CA VAL A 153 -3.49 -5.12 10.20
C VAL A 153 -3.13 -6.59 10.04
N LEU A 154 -2.11 -6.92 9.24
CA LEU A 154 -1.66 -8.32 9.08
C LEU A 154 -0.99 -8.85 10.35
N SER A 155 -0.24 -8.01 11.07
CA SER A 155 0.54 -8.41 12.25
C SER A 155 -0.30 -8.64 13.52
N CYS A 156 -1.63 -8.51 13.41
CA CYS A 156 -2.57 -8.88 14.47
C CYS A 156 -2.85 -10.38 14.56
N ASP A 157 -2.71 -11.10 13.44
CA ASP A 157 -3.03 -12.54 13.33
C ASP A 157 -1.77 -13.39 13.12
N ASN A 158 -0.67 -12.80 12.65
CA ASN A 158 0.63 -13.47 12.48
C ASN A 158 1.80 -12.52 12.82
N CYS A 159 3.02 -13.03 12.87
CA CYS A 159 4.23 -12.21 12.96
C CYS A 159 5.04 -12.29 11.67
N TYR A 160 5.50 -11.15 11.18
CA TYR A 160 6.25 -11.06 9.93
C TYR A 160 7.61 -10.40 10.13
N ALA A 161 8.61 -10.91 9.44
CA ALA A 161 9.77 -10.11 9.07
C ALA A 161 9.35 -9.17 7.94
N MET A 162 9.87 -7.95 7.93
CA MET A 162 9.49 -6.93 6.94
C MET A 162 10.66 -6.64 6.04
N VAL A 163 10.35 -6.31 4.79
CA VAL A 163 11.31 -5.80 3.82
C VAL A 163 10.93 -4.38 3.47
N GLY A 164 11.89 -3.46 3.56
CA GLY A 164 11.63 -2.09 3.17
C GLY A 164 12.87 -1.23 3.15
N GLN A 165 12.70 -0.01 2.67
CA GLN A 165 13.75 0.99 2.75
C GLN A 165 13.86 1.51 4.19
N ARG A 166 15.07 1.85 4.63
CA ARG A 166 15.25 2.60 5.88
C ARG A 166 14.60 3.99 5.75
N HIS A 167 13.82 4.35 6.76
CA HIS A 167 13.21 5.67 6.91
C HIS A 167 13.85 6.43 8.08
N SER A 168 13.79 7.76 8.03
CA SER A 168 14.15 8.64 9.14
C SER A 168 12.89 9.09 9.92
N GLY A 169 13.08 9.85 11.00
CA GLY A 169 12.00 10.38 11.82
C GLY A 169 11.20 9.29 12.53
N PHE A 170 9.90 9.50 12.70
CA PHE A 170 9.02 8.61 13.45
C PHE A 170 9.04 7.15 12.94
N LEU A 171 8.94 6.94 11.62
CA LEU A 171 9.00 5.60 11.03
C LEU A 171 10.35 4.93 11.29
N GLY A 172 11.46 5.68 11.23
CA GLY A 172 12.80 5.17 11.54
C GLY A 172 12.95 4.69 12.98
N MET A 173 12.35 5.40 13.93
CA MET A 173 12.32 4.98 15.34
C MET A 173 11.56 3.66 15.52
N VAL A 174 10.38 3.53 14.91
CA VAL A 174 9.57 2.30 14.95
C VAL A 174 10.31 1.13 14.27
N GLN A 175 10.91 1.35 13.10
CA GLN A 175 11.73 0.35 12.41
C GLN A 175 12.90 -0.13 13.27
N SER A 176 13.57 0.79 13.95
CA SER A 176 14.70 0.47 14.85
C SER A 176 14.25 -0.34 16.05
N ALA A 177 13.06 -0.06 16.59
CA ALA A 177 12.50 -0.85 17.68
C ALA A 177 12.20 -2.29 17.24
N LEU A 178 11.49 -2.44 16.12
CA LEU A 178 11.13 -3.75 15.55
C LEU A 178 12.39 -4.58 15.22
N ALA A 179 13.44 -3.93 14.69
CA ALA A 179 14.71 -4.57 14.36
C ALA A 179 15.44 -5.22 15.58
N ARG A 180 15.15 -4.79 16.81
CA ARG A 180 15.74 -5.42 18.01
C ARG A 180 15.17 -6.81 18.28
N ALA A 181 13.93 -7.05 17.90
CA ALA A 181 13.20 -8.25 18.27
C ALA A 181 13.17 -9.31 17.15
N THR A 182 13.17 -8.86 15.89
CA THR A 182 13.02 -9.70 14.71
C THR A 182 14.03 -9.32 13.63
N HIS A 183 14.46 -10.30 12.84
CA HIS A 183 15.34 -10.11 11.68
C HIS A 183 14.59 -9.46 10.49
N HIS A 184 14.21 -8.20 10.63
CA HIS A 184 13.71 -7.40 9.50
C HIS A 184 14.84 -7.07 8.53
N VAL A 185 14.52 -7.00 7.24
CA VAL A 185 15.49 -6.71 6.18
C VAL A 185 15.28 -5.27 5.69
N TRP A 186 16.10 -4.36 6.21
CA TRP A 186 16.06 -2.94 5.85
C TRP A 186 17.18 -2.58 4.90
N PHE A 187 16.85 -1.95 3.78
CA PHE A 187 17.82 -1.54 2.76
C PHE A 187 18.05 -0.04 2.74
N GLU A 188 19.27 0.37 2.43
CA GLU A 188 19.57 1.75 2.07
C GLU A 188 19.15 2.04 0.62
N ARG A 189 18.88 3.32 0.29
CA ARG A 189 18.47 3.72 -1.07
C ARG A 189 19.48 3.33 -2.15
N SER A 190 20.77 3.32 -1.80
CA SER A 190 21.89 2.86 -2.64
C SER A 190 21.83 1.36 -2.87
N GLU A 191 21.67 0.56 -1.80
CA GLU A 191 21.60 -0.90 -1.84
C GLU A 191 20.39 -1.43 -2.60
N VAL A 192 19.24 -0.74 -2.58
CA VAL A 192 18.03 -1.16 -3.33
C VAL A 192 18.29 -1.23 -4.84
N LYS A 193 19.30 -0.51 -5.35
CA LYS A 193 19.71 -0.59 -6.76
C LYS A 193 20.45 -1.90 -7.06
N ASP A 194 21.11 -2.50 -6.07
CA ASP A 194 21.78 -3.79 -6.19
C ASP A 194 20.76 -4.93 -5.98
N ARG A 195 20.13 -5.33 -7.09
CA ARG A 195 19.13 -6.40 -7.10
C ARG A 195 19.71 -7.74 -6.64
N HIS A 196 21.00 -7.98 -6.87
CA HIS A 196 21.62 -9.26 -6.53
C HIS A 196 21.78 -9.39 -5.02
N LEU A 197 22.29 -8.34 -4.36
CA LEU A 197 22.41 -8.29 -2.91
C LEU A 197 21.05 -8.44 -2.22
N VAL A 198 20.01 -7.76 -2.72
CA VAL A 198 18.65 -7.87 -2.19
C VAL A 198 18.14 -9.31 -2.32
N ALA A 199 18.26 -9.93 -3.50
CA ALA A 199 17.81 -11.29 -3.73
C ALA A 199 18.55 -12.30 -2.83
N GLN A 200 19.87 -12.14 -2.64
CA GLN A 200 20.66 -12.98 -1.77
C GLN A 200 20.20 -12.90 -0.30
N ARG A 201 20.06 -11.70 0.27
CA ARG A 201 19.60 -11.53 1.67
C ARG A 201 18.21 -12.13 1.89
N LEU A 202 17.30 -11.97 0.92
CA LEU A 202 15.97 -12.58 0.99
C LEU A 202 16.05 -14.11 0.94
N LYS A 203 16.90 -14.67 0.07
CA LYS A 203 17.11 -16.11 -0.04
C LYS A 203 17.66 -16.70 1.26
N GLU A 204 18.68 -16.09 1.84
CA GLU A 204 19.28 -16.48 3.13
C GLU A 204 18.29 -16.42 4.30
N HIS A 205 17.34 -15.47 4.26
CA HIS A 205 16.31 -15.38 5.28
C HIS A 205 15.28 -16.50 5.13
N VAL A 206 14.81 -16.75 3.90
CA VAL A 206 13.79 -17.76 3.62
C VAL A 206 14.30 -19.19 3.84
N THR A 207 15.58 -19.47 3.59
CA THR A 207 16.16 -20.80 3.84
C THR A 207 16.25 -21.14 5.33
N ASN A 208 16.24 -20.15 6.22
CA ASN A 208 16.26 -20.38 7.66
C ASN A 208 14.83 -20.58 8.21
N LYS A 209 14.49 -21.83 8.52
CA LYS A 209 13.17 -22.22 9.06
C LYS A 209 12.84 -21.64 10.44
N ASN A 210 13.84 -21.14 11.18
CA ASN A 210 13.62 -20.51 12.49
C ASN A 210 13.23 -19.03 12.38
N LYS A 211 13.30 -18.44 11.19
CA LYS A 211 12.90 -17.04 10.95
C LYS A 211 11.42 -16.94 10.57
N LEU A 212 10.83 -15.81 10.95
CA LEU A 212 9.47 -15.44 10.59
C LEU A 212 9.31 -15.31 9.07
N PRO A 213 8.09 -15.55 8.53
CA PRO A 213 7.82 -15.30 7.12
C PRO A 213 8.06 -13.83 6.78
N ILE A 214 8.56 -13.58 5.58
CA ILE A 214 8.79 -12.23 5.08
C ILE A 214 7.50 -11.71 4.47
N LEU A 215 7.02 -10.57 4.92
CA LEU A 215 5.95 -9.82 4.28
C LEU A 215 6.53 -8.83 3.26
N ILE A 216 6.09 -8.97 2.01
CA ILE A 216 6.48 -8.11 0.89
C ILE A 216 5.22 -7.54 0.23
N PHE A 217 5.28 -6.25 -0.09
CA PHE A 217 4.26 -5.54 -0.87
C PHE A 217 4.81 -5.29 -2.29
N PRO A 218 4.69 -6.26 -3.22
CA PRO A 218 5.40 -6.23 -4.49
C PRO A 218 4.95 -5.12 -5.45
N GLU A 219 3.86 -4.40 -5.18
CA GLU A 219 3.49 -3.19 -5.92
C GLU A 219 4.58 -2.11 -5.86
N GLY A 220 5.36 -2.07 -4.77
CA GLY A 220 6.44 -1.10 -4.57
C GLY A 220 5.96 0.32 -4.31
N THR A 221 4.65 0.54 -4.15
CA THR A 221 4.03 1.80 -3.76
C THR A 221 2.68 1.54 -3.09
N CYS A 222 2.21 2.48 -2.28
CA CYS A 222 0.85 2.49 -1.76
C CYS A 222 -0.13 3.04 -2.82
N ILE A 223 -1.31 2.42 -2.96
CA ILE A 223 -2.42 2.85 -3.82
C ILE A 223 -3.77 2.76 -3.09
N ASN A 224 -4.84 3.29 -3.67
CA ASN A 224 -6.12 3.52 -2.99
C ASN A 224 -7.05 2.29 -2.80
N ASN A 225 -6.50 1.08 -2.71
CA ASN A 225 -7.26 -0.16 -2.43
C ASN A 225 -8.47 -0.46 -3.35
N THR A 226 -8.55 0.18 -4.53
CA THR A 226 -9.56 -0.13 -5.56
C THR A 226 -9.01 -1.07 -6.65
N SER A 227 -7.69 -1.23 -6.68
CA SER A 227 -6.96 -1.99 -7.70
C SER A 227 -5.73 -2.64 -7.08
N VAL A 228 -5.02 -3.44 -7.88
CA VAL A 228 -3.68 -3.94 -7.58
C VAL A 228 -2.77 -3.56 -8.74
N MET A 229 -1.66 -2.88 -8.47
CA MET A 229 -0.68 -2.50 -9.49
C MET A 229 0.17 -3.69 -9.93
N MET A 230 0.93 -3.51 -11.02
CA MET A 230 1.95 -4.47 -11.45
C MET A 230 2.89 -4.82 -10.29
N PHE A 231 3.03 -6.12 -10.02
CA PHE A 231 3.98 -6.64 -9.06
C PHE A 231 5.40 -6.63 -9.62
N LYS A 232 6.35 -6.14 -8.82
CA LYS A 232 7.78 -6.23 -9.12
C LYS A 232 8.25 -7.67 -8.95
N LYS A 233 8.98 -8.18 -9.95
CA LYS A 233 9.41 -9.59 -10.04
C LYS A 233 10.40 -10.07 -8.96
N GLY A 234 11.07 -9.16 -8.24
CA GLY A 234 12.21 -9.51 -7.36
C GLY A 234 11.88 -10.58 -6.31
N SER A 235 10.73 -10.50 -5.64
CA SER A 235 10.30 -11.53 -4.67
C SER A 235 10.00 -12.89 -5.32
N PHE A 236 9.59 -12.89 -6.59
CA PHE A 236 9.22 -14.07 -7.38
C PHE A 236 10.43 -14.73 -8.07
N GLU A 237 11.60 -14.07 -8.02
CA GLU A 237 12.89 -14.65 -8.41
C GLU A 237 13.55 -15.40 -7.24
N VAL A 238 13.24 -15.02 -5.99
CA VAL A 238 13.88 -15.58 -4.78
C VAL A 238 13.26 -16.90 -4.34
N SER A 239 11.94 -17.04 -4.44
CA SER A 239 11.21 -18.24 -3.99
C SER A 239 10.29 -18.75 -5.09
N ASP A 240 10.29 -20.07 -5.27
CA ASP A 240 9.36 -20.75 -6.18
C ASP A 240 7.97 -20.89 -5.56
N THR A 241 7.81 -20.72 -4.25
CA THR A 241 6.51 -20.74 -3.57
C THR A 241 6.29 -19.46 -2.77
N VAL A 242 5.15 -18.83 -2.96
CA VAL A 242 4.73 -17.63 -2.22
C VAL A 242 3.35 -17.85 -1.61
N TYR A 243 3.04 -17.08 -0.58
CA TYR A 243 1.79 -17.13 0.17
C TYR A 243 1.04 -15.82 -0.05
N PRO A 244 0.06 -15.78 -0.97
CA PRO A 244 -0.63 -14.54 -1.30
C PRO A 244 -1.65 -14.16 -0.22
N VAL A 245 -1.79 -12.85 0.01
CA VAL A 245 -2.79 -12.30 0.91
C VAL A 245 -3.50 -11.15 0.20
N ALA A 246 -4.83 -11.15 0.23
CA ALA A 246 -5.63 -10.04 -0.24
C ALA A 246 -6.15 -9.23 0.95
N ILE A 247 -6.03 -7.91 0.89
CA ILE A 247 -6.57 -6.97 1.88
C ILE A 247 -7.55 -6.03 1.17
N LYS A 248 -8.79 -5.97 1.65
CA LYS A 248 -9.79 -5.00 1.19
C LYS A 248 -10.24 -4.14 2.37
N TYR A 249 -10.10 -2.82 2.23
CA TYR A 249 -10.64 -1.85 3.17
C TYR A 249 -12.01 -1.37 2.71
N ASP A 250 -12.86 -1.05 3.69
CA ASP A 250 -14.13 -0.38 3.45
C ASP A 250 -13.98 1.13 3.65
N ALA A 251 -13.77 1.84 2.54
CA ALA A 251 -13.55 3.29 2.53
C ALA A 251 -14.75 4.10 3.06
N ARG A 252 -15.93 3.49 3.24
CA ARG A 252 -17.11 4.16 3.85
C ARG A 252 -16.84 4.58 5.30
N PHE A 253 -16.03 3.81 6.04
CA PHE A 253 -15.73 4.07 7.46
C PHE A 253 -14.45 4.89 7.66
N GLY A 254 -13.49 4.78 6.74
CA GLY A 254 -12.23 5.49 6.82
C GLY A 254 -11.35 5.19 5.61
N ASP A 255 -10.59 6.18 5.17
CA ASP A 255 -9.62 6.01 4.10
C ASP A 255 -8.28 5.54 4.68
N ALA A 256 -7.88 4.32 4.30
CA ALA A 256 -6.62 3.71 4.70
C ALA A 256 -5.45 4.16 3.81
N PHE A 257 -5.72 4.79 2.66
CA PHE A 257 -4.71 5.10 1.66
C PHE A 257 -3.73 6.19 2.12
N TRP A 258 -2.44 5.91 1.95
CA TRP A 258 -1.39 6.91 2.17
C TRP A 258 -0.77 7.41 0.87
N ASN A 259 -1.00 8.69 0.56
CA ASN A 259 -0.23 9.38 -0.47
C ASN A 259 0.97 10.13 0.13
N SER A 260 2.12 9.45 0.20
CA SER A 260 3.37 10.02 0.69
C SER A 260 3.85 11.27 -0.06
N SER A 261 3.38 11.52 -1.28
CA SER A 261 3.75 12.71 -2.07
C SER A 261 2.89 13.93 -1.70
N LYS A 262 1.74 13.73 -1.05
CA LYS A 262 0.80 14.81 -0.67
C LYS A 262 0.72 15.04 0.84
N MET A 263 0.92 14.00 1.66
CA MET A 263 0.80 14.09 3.11
C MET A 263 1.91 13.34 3.86
N GLY A 264 2.40 13.94 4.95
CA GLY A 264 3.33 13.29 5.87
C GLY A 264 2.66 12.22 6.73
N MET A 265 3.46 11.33 7.32
CA MET A 265 2.98 10.19 8.10
C MET A 265 2.20 10.60 9.35
N VAL A 266 2.63 11.64 10.08
CA VAL A 266 1.89 12.11 11.27
C VAL A 266 0.50 12.60 10.91
N ARG A 267 0.37 13.36 9.81
CA ARG A 267 -0.94 13.79 9.29
C ARG A 267 -1.80 12.59 8.90
N HIS A 268 -1.23 11.62 8.20
CA HIS A 268 -1.94 10.38 7.84
C HIS A 268 -2.43 9.60 9.07
N VAL A 269 -1.59 9.46 10.10
CA VAL A 269 -1.99 8.82 11.37
C VAL A 269 -3.14 9.59 12.01
N LEU A 270 -3.04 10.92 12.15
CA LEU A 270 -4.14 11.75 12.65
C LEU A 270 -5.41 11.59 11.82
N ASP A 271 -5.26 11.42 10.50
CA ASP A 271 -6.38 11.16 9.64
C ASP A 271 -7.07 9.84 10.04
N ILE A 272 -6.36 8.73 10.14
CA ILE A 272 -6.92 7.46 10.61
C ILE A 272 -7.52 7.56 12.03
N LEU A 273 -6.84 8.21 12.97
CA LEU A 273 -7.35 8.38 14.34
C LEU A 273 -8.64 9.20 14.39
N THR A 274 -8.92 10.02 13.37
CA THR A 274 -10.15 10.82 13.24
C THR A 274 -11.16 10.24 12.24
N SER A 275 -10.89 9.07 11.64
CA SER A 275 -11.87 8.31 10.85
C SER A 275 -12.94 7.65 11.76
N TRP A 276 -14.01 7.08 11.21
CA TRP A 276 -14.98 6.35 12.05
C TRP A 276 -14.41 5.03 12.54
N ALA A 277 -13.85 4.24 11.63
CA ALA A 277 -13.18 2.99 11.92
C ALA A 277 -12.28 2.60 10.73
N LEU A 278 -11.36 1.69 10.96
CA LEU A 278 -10.63 1.01 9.90
C LEU A 278 -11.23 -0.39 9.72
N VAL A 279 -12.17 -0.53 8.79
CA VAL A 279 -12.82 -1.83 8.53
C VAL A 279 -12.08 -2.52 7.39
N ALA A 280 -11.63 -3.75 7.62
CA ALA A 280 -10.82 -4.49 6.65
C ALA A 280 -11.18 -5.98 6.62
N GLU A 281 -11.12 -6.54 5.43
CA GLU A 281 -11.23 -7.97 5.17
C GLU A 281 -9.86 -8.47 4.69
N VAL A 282 -9.37 -9.55 5.29
CA VAL A 282 -8.07 -10.16 4.98
C VAL A 282 -8.29 -11.62 4.61
N TRP A 283 -7.85 -12.01 3.41
CA TRP A 283 -7.91 -13.40 2.96
C TRP A 283 -6.51 -13.96 2.81
N TYR A 284 -6.22 -15.06 3.50
CA TYR A 284 -5.03 -15.86 3.27
C TYR A 284 -5.28 -16.85 2.14
N LEU A 285 -4.69 -16.63 0.96
CA LEU A 285 -4.90 -17.51 -0.19
C LEU A 285 -4.00 -18.75 -0.07
N PRO A 286 -4.39 -19.88 -0.69
CA PRO A 286 -3.54 -21.05 -0.79
C PRO A 286 -2.15 -20.73 -1.35
N PRO A 287 -1.09 -21.45 -0.91
CA PRO A 287 0.25 -21.25 -1.42
C PRO A 287 0.29 -21.45 -2.94
N VAL A 288 1.03 -20.58 -3.61
CA VAL A 288 1.15 -20.61 -5.06
C VAL A 288 2.60 -20.93 -5.41
N THR A 289 2.80 -22.02 -6.15
CA THR A 289 4.12 -22.43 -6.65
C THR A 289 4.27 -22.06 -8.13
N ARG A 290 5.47 -21.62 -8.52
CA ARG A 290 5.86 -21.29 -9.89
C ARG A 290 5.84 -22.55 -10.75
N LYS A 291 5.23 -22.48 -11.93
CA LYS A 291 5.23 -23.60 -12.88
C LYS A 291 6.60 -23.71 -13.58
N LYS A 292 6.91 -24.89 -14.14
CA LYS A 292 8.21 -25.14 -14.80
C LYS A 292 8.46 -24.24 -16.02
N ASP A 293 7.40 -23.88 -16.72
CA ASP A 293 7.36 -23.05 -17.93
C ASP A 293 7.14 -21.55 -17.64
N GLU A 294 6.99 -21.18 -16.37
CA GLU A 294 6.61 -19.83 -15.95
C GLU A 294 7.84 -19.04 -15.47
N ASN A 295 8.12 -17.92 -16.12
CA ASN A 295 9.15 -16.99 -15.64
C ASN A 295 8.64 -16.17 -14.44
N ALA A 296 9.55 -15.49 -13.73
CA ALA A 296 9.19 -14.73 -12.52
C ALA A 296 8.15 -13.62 -12.74
N VAL A 297 8.09 -13.03 -13.94
CA VAL A 297 7.11 -11.99 -14.28
C VAL A 297 5.72 -12.59 -14.49
N GLN A 298 5.64 -13.71 -15.22
CA GLN A 298 4.40 -14.45 -15.42
C GLN A 298 3.86 -14.97 -14.07
N PHE A 299 4.75 -15.48 -13.21
CA PHE A 299 4.40 -15.91 -11.86
C PHE A 299 3.86 -14.76 -11.00
N ALA A 300 4.54 -13.62 -11.01
CA ALA A 300 4.09 -12.42 -10.30
C ALA A 300 2.69 -11.98 -10.79
N ASN A 301 2.47 -11.98 -12.11
CA ASN A 301 1.19 -11.60 -12.71
C ASN A 301 0.06 -12.57 -12.35
N ARG A 302 0.33 -13.88 -12.31
CA ARG A 302 -0.65 -14.88 -11.88
C ARG A 302 -1.03 -14.71 -10.41
N VAL A 303 -0.05 -14.49 -9.54
CA VAL A 303 -0.30 -14.25 -8.11
C VAL A 303 -1.06 -12.93 -7.89
N LYS A 304 -0.70 -11.87 -8.62
CA LYS A 304 -1.43 -10.59 -8.63
C LYS A 304 -2.89 -10.79 -9.00
N LYS A 305 -3.18 -11.55 -10.07
CA LYS A 305 -4.54 -11.87 -10.52
C LYS A 305 -5.36 -12.59 -9.45
N GLU A 306 -4.76 -13.55 -8.74
CA GLU A 306 -5.44 -14.24 -7.65
C GLU A 306 -5.79 -13.30 -6.48
N ILE A 307 -4.85 -12.43 -6.08
CA ILE A 307 -5.08 -11.42 -5.04
C ILE A 307 -6.18 -10.44 -5.47
N ALA A 308 -6.10 -9.93 -6.70
CA ALA A 308 -7.08 -8.99 -7.23
C ALA A 308 -8.48 -9.61 -7.29
N ARG A 309 -8.59 -10.84 -7.80
CA ARG A 309 -9.84 -11.60 -7.87
C ARG A 309 -10.44 -11.84 -6.49
N LYS A 310 -9.65 -12.31 -5.52
CA LYS A 310 -10.14 -12.62 -4.17
C LYS A 310 -10.55 -11.35 -3.41
N GLY A 311 -9.80 -10.26 -3.55
CA GLY A 311 -10.08 -8.98 -2.91
C GLY A 311 -11.14 -8.11 -3.61
N GLY A 312 -11.66 -8.52 -4.77
CA GLY A 312 -12.58 -7.71 -5.57
C GLY A 312 -11.93 -6.40 -6.07
N LEU A 313 -10.65 -6.47 -6.45
CA LEU A 313 -9.84 -5.34 -6.90
C LEU A 313 -9.63 -5.41 -8.41
N VAL A 314 -9.51 -4.25 -9.06
CA VAL A 314 -9.15 -4.17 -10.48
C VAL A 314 -7.69 -4.59 -10.68
N ASP A 315 -7.45 -5.53 -11.59
CA ASP A 315 -6.10 -5.98 -11.96
C ASP A 315 -5.47 -5.03 -12.99
N LEU A 316 -4.44 -4.26 -12.61
CA LEU A 316 -3.80 -3.29 -13.50
C LEU A 316 -2.41 -3.76 -13.97
N GLU A 317 -2.13 -3.57 -15.25
CA GLU A 317 -0.82 -3.89 -15.86
C GLU A 317 0.21 -2.77 -15.68
N TRP A 318 -0.20 -1.64 -15.14
CA TRP A 318 0.65 -0.47 -14.96
C TRP A 318 1.47 -0.53 -13.68
N ASP A 319 2.63 0.12 -13.71
CA ASP A 319 3.49 0.22 -12.55
C ASP A 319 3.24 1.49 -11.73
N GLY A 320 3.66 1.45 -10.47
CA GLY A 320 3.48 2.56 -9.54
C GLY A 320 4.35 3.79 -9.79
N GLN A 321 5.25 3.80 -10.78
CA GLN A 321 6.19 4.93 -10.99
C GLN A 321 5.49 6.20 -11.46
N LEU A 322 4.34 6.06 -12.13
CA LEU A 322 3.48 7.17 -12.55
C LEU A 322 2.96 8.01 -11.38
N LYS A 323 3.05 7.51 -10.13
CA LYS A 323 2.77 8.30 -8.92
C LYS A 323 3.75 9.46 -8.72
N ARG A 324 4.98 9.33 -9.21
CA ARG A 324 6.09 10.27 -8.95
C ARG A 324 6.73 10.82 -10.22
N MET A 325 6.66 10.08 -11.32
CA MET A 325 7.26 10.44 -12.59
C MET A 325 6.19 10.84 -13.59
N LYS A 326 6.50 11.87 -14.39
CA LYS A 326 5.69 12.18 -15.58
C LYS A 326 5.91 11.09 -16.63
N ALA A 327 4.96 10.97 -17.55
CA ALA A 327 5.16 10.17 -18.76
C ALA A 327 6.48 10.57 -19.43
N LYS A 328 7.21 9.57 -19.96
CA LYS A 328 8.49 9.77 -20.65
C LYS A 328 8.30 10.74 -21.81
N ASP A 329 9.26 11.63 -22.04
CA ASP A 329 9.12 12.65 -23.07
C ASP A 329 8.97 12.07 -24.47
N SER A 330 9.59 10.91 -24.76
CA SER A 330 9.39 10.20 -26.02
C SER A 330 7.93 9.83 -26.31
N TRP A 331 7.13 9.57 -25.27
CA TRP A 331 5.70 9.28 -25.41
C TRP A 331 4.89 10.54 -25.65
N LYS A 332 5.35 11.70 -25.15
CA LYS A 332 4.74 13.01 -25.42
C LYS A 332 5.09 13.52 -26.82
N SER A 333 6.31 13.26 -27.28
CA SER A 333 6.79 13.70 -28.58
C SER A 333 6.05 13.02 -29.73
N LYS A 334 5.54 11.80 -29.55
CA LYS A 334 4.87 11.07 -30.63
C LYS A 334 3.54 11.72 -31.08
N PRO A 335 2.59 12.06 -30.18
CA PRO A 335 1.42 12.87 -30.56
C PRO A 335 1.78 14.24 -31.14
N GLN A 336 2.86 14.86 -30.67
CA GLN A 336 3.36 16.14 -31.21
C GLN A 336 3.90 15.98 -32.63
N GLU A 337 4.59 14.88 -32.92
CA GLU A 337 5.06 14.51 -34.24
C GLU A 337 3.87 14.26 -35.18
N ASP A 338 2.88 13.48 -34.73
CA ASP A 338 1.66 13.18 -35.50
C ASP A 338 0.86 14.45 -35.80
N PHE A 339 0.73 15.37 -34.82
CA PHE A 339 0.15 16.69 -35.06
C PHE A 339 1.00 17.52 -36.03
N SER A 340 2.32 17.46 -35.91
CA SER A 340 3.21 18.18 -36.82
C SER A 340 3.08 17.68 -38.25
N LYS A 341 2.83 16.39 -38.51
CA LYS A 341 2.62 15.84 -39.87
C LYS A 341 1.35 16.37 -40.54
N ILE A 342 0.36 16.80 -39.77
CA ILE A 342 -0.86 17.43 -40.31
C ILE A 342 -0.55 18.84 -40.83
N ILE A 343 0.44 19.52 -40.24
CA ILE A 343 0.74 20.93 -40.50
C ILE A 343 2.04 21.11 -41.32
N LYS A 344 2.98 20.14 -41.27
CA LYS A 344 4.31 20.22 -41.88
C LYS A 344 4.39 19.50 -43.24
N VAL A 345 5.25 20.09 -44.07
CA VAL A 345 5.74 19.66 -45.39
C VAL A 345 6.57 18.37 -45.26
N ASP A 346 6.67 17.58 -46.34
CA ASP A 346 7.58 16.42 -46.42
C ASP A 346 9.05 16.83 -46.30
#